data_AF-A0AA37WSN5-F1
#
_entry.id   AF-A0AA37WSN5-F1
#
_cell.length_a   1.000
_cell.length_b   1.000
_cell.length_c   1.000
_cell.angle_alpha   90.00
_cell.angle_beta   90.00
_cell.angle_gamma   90.00
#
_symmetry.space_group_name_H-M   'P 1'
#
loop_
_entity.id
_entity.type
_entity.pdbx_description
1 polymer ?
#
loop_
_entity_poly.entity_id
_entity_poly.type
_entity_poly.pdbx_seq_one_letter_code
_entity_poly.pdbx_strand_id
1 'polypeptide(L)'
;MQDLDKALADIVAIRSQIARDTTFRGLGAATVAATGGLALACATGQALWLGDPAARTGMFFGVWIAVALVAFALIGIEAIRRSRRLHSGLADAMVWNAIEVFLPAAGAGACLALVIAQFAPDEVWMLPGLWQVLVGLGLFASSRILPRAVQGVGAWYLLAGLAVLAISAETRALSPWTMGLPFLVGQVWLACILHHGARAFDDDL
;
A
#
# COMPACT_ATOMS: atom_id res chain seq x y z
N MET A 1 44.51 -13.89 -4.78
CA MET A 1 43.13 -14.31 -4.42
C MET A 1 42.39 -13.17 -3.73
N GLN A 2 42.98 -12.54 -2.70
CA GLN A 2 42.36 -11.43 -1.97
C GLN A 2 42.00 -10.19 -2.83
N ASP A 3 42.82 -9.85 -3.84
CA ASP A 3 42.53 -8.72 -4.74
C ASP A 3 41.39 -9.01 -5.73
N LEU A 4 41.16 -10.28 -6.07
CA LEU A 4 40.06 -10.70 -6.95
C LEU A 4 38.72 -10.63 -6.20
N ASP A 5 38.68 -11.09 -4.95
CA ASP A 5 37.50 -10.99 -4.10
C ASP A 5 37.13 -9.53 -3.81
N LYS A 6 38.15 -8.67 -3.61
CA LYS A 6 37.97 -7.24 -3.41
C LYS A 6 37.46 -6.53 -4.67
N ALA A 7 38.02 -6.86 -5.83
CA ALA A 7 37.55 -6.33 -7.11
C ALA A 7 36.11 -6.78 -7.44
N LEU A 8 35.74 -8.03 -7.11
CA LEU A 8 34.37 -8.51 -7.25
C LEU A 8 33.41 -7.80 -6.28
N ALA A 9 33.82 -7.59 -5.02
CA ALA A 9 33.04 -6.84 -4.05
C ALA A 9 32.83 -5.38 -4.48
N ASP A 10 33.86 -4.72 -5.01
CA ASP A 10 33.77 -3.35 -5.52
C ASP A 10 32.89 -3.27 -6.77
N ILE A 11 32.96 -4.24 -7.69
CA ILE A 11 32.06 -4.30 -8.85
C ILE A 11 30.61 -4.53 -8.40
N VAL A 12 30.36 -5.38 -7.41
CA VAL A 12 29.02 -5.59 -6.86
C VAL A 12 28.52 -4.33 -6.16
N ALA A 13 29.38 -3.63 -5.41
CA ALA A 13 29.06 -2.36 -4.75
C ALA A 13 28.71 -1.27 -5.78
N ILE A 14 29.57 -1.06 -6.78
CA ILE A 14 29.34 -0.09 -7.87
C ILE A 14 28.08 -0.44 -8.66
N ARG A 15 27.86 -1.73 -8.99
CA ARG A 15 26.67 -2.15 -9.73
C ARG A 15 25.40 -2.04 -8.89
N SER A 16 25.49 -2.26 -7.58
CA SER A 16 24.38 -2.00 -6.65
C SER A 16 24.07 -0.51 -6.50
N GLN A 17 25.09 0.34 -6.60
CA GLN A 17 24.99 1.79 -6.55
C GLN A 17 24.41 2.33 -7.87
N ILE A 18 24.89 1.87 -9.03
CA ILE A 18 24.33 2.18 -10.36
C ILE A 18 22.89 1.64 -10.52
N ALA A 19 22.60 0.45 -9.97
CA ALA A 19 21.25 -0.10 -9.94
C ALA A 19 20.31 0.66 -8.99
N ARG A 20 20.85 1.36 -7.98
CA ARG A 20 20.15 2.33 -7.12
C ARG A 20 20.02 3.72 -7.78
N ASP A 21 20.95 4.09 -8.66
CA ASP A 21 21.01 5.37 -9.36
C ASP A 21 20.12 5.41 -10.62
N THR A 22 19.87 4.27 -11.27
CA THR A 22 19.01 4.19 -12.47
C THR A 22 17.53 3.93 -12.16
N THR A 23 17.15 3.79 -10.89
CA THR A 23 15.92 3.08 -10.48
C THR A 23 14.65 3.90 -10.36
N PHE A 24 14.67 5.22 -10.53
CA PHE A 24 13.52 6.05 -10.15
C PHE A 24 13.02 6.99 -11.25
N ARG A 25 12.69 6.43 -12.43
CA ARG A 25 11.77 7.12 -13.35
C ARG A 25 10.33 6.98 -12.83
N GLY A 26 9.64 8.11 -12.68
CA GLY A 26 8.38 8.35 -11.93
C GLY A 26 7.12 7.50 -12.20
N LEU A 27 7.19 6.37 -12.90
CA LEU A 27 6.05 5.49 -13.16
C LEU A 27 5.51 4.81 -11.88
N GLY A 28 6.38 4.53 -10.90
CA GLY A 28 6.00 3.97 -9.60
C GLY A 28 5.21 4.94 -8.73
N ALA A 29 5.64 6.21 -8.66
CA ALA A 29 4.93 7.25 -7.92
C ALA A 29 3.56 7.55 -8.54
N ALA A 30 3.49 7.61 -9.88
CA ALA A 30 2.23 7.81 -10.60
C ALA A 30 1.23 6.66 -10.36
N THR A 31 1.70 5.41 -10.38
CA THR A 31 0.85 4.23 -10.09
C THR A 31 0.27 4.29 -8.67
N VAL A 32 1.10 4.63 -7.67
CA VAL A 32 0.67 4.79 -6.27
C VAL A 32 -0.30 5.97 -6.12
N ALA A 33 -0.06 7.10 -6.78
CA ALA A 33 -1.01 8.21 -6.77
C ALA A 33 -2.35 7.82 -7.42
N ALA A 34 -2.32 7.01 -8.49
CA ALA A 34 -3.51 6.53 -9.16
C ALA A 34 -4.37 5.62 -8.27
N THR A 35 -3.76 4.78 -7.41
CA THR A 35 -4.54 3.96 -6.45
C THR A 35 -5.23 4.83 -5.38
N GLY A 36 -4.59 5.91 -4.93
CA GLY A 36 -5.23 6.93 -4.08
C GLY A 36 -6.40 7.63 -4.78
N GLY A 37 -6.22 8.00 -6.06
CA GLY A 37 -7.28 8.57 -6.90
C GLY A 37 -8.45 7.61 -7.10
N LEU A 38 -8.18 6.31 -7.31
CA LEU A 38 -9.21 5.27 -7.39
C LEU A 38 -9.98 5.14 -6.07
N ALA A 39 -9.30 5.19 -4.92
CA ALA A 39 -9.96 5.17 -3.62
C ALA A 39 -10.89 6.39 -3.41
N LEU A 40 -10.46 7.58 -3.82
CA LEU A 40 -11.28 8.78 -3.76
C LEU A 40 -12.47 8.72 -4.71
N ALA A 41 -12.27 8.26 -5.95
CA ALA A 41 -13.33 8.09 -6.93
C ALA A 41 -14.37 7.06 -6.45
N CYS A 42 -13.92 5.96 -5.84
CA CYS A 42 -14.78 4.97 -5.20
C CYS A 42 -15.60 5.57 -4.07
N ALA A 43 -14.97 6.27 -3.13
CA ALA A 43 -15.66 6.89 -2.00
C ALA A 43 -16.68 7.94 -2.46
N THR A 44 -16.32 8.77 -3.44
CA THR A 44 -17.20 9.79 -4.03
C THR A 44 -18.37 9.12 -4.74
N GLY A 45 -18.11 8.08 -5.54
CA GLY A 45 -19.16 7.35 -6.24
C GLY A 45 -20.12 6.65 -5.30
N GLN A 46 -19.62 6.05 -4.22
CA GLN A 46 -20.47 5.47 -3.19
C GLN A 46 -21.29 6.53 -2.45
N ALA A 47 -20.69 7.67 -2.12
CA ALA A 47 -21.40 8.76 -1.44
C ALA A 47 -22.53 9.35 -2.30
N LEU A 48 -22.37 9.38 -3.63
CA LEU A 48 -23.36 9.95 -4.55
C LEU A 48 -24.43 8.96 -5.02
N TRP A 49 -24.09 7.67 -5.19
CA TRP A 49 -24.96 6.70 -5.86
C TRP A 49 -25.39 5.50 -5.01
N LEU A 50 -24.70 5.18 -3.92
CA LEU A 50 -25.00 3.95 -3.16
C LEU A 50 -26.26 4.08 -2.29
N GLY A 51 -26.62 5.30 -1.88
CA GLY A 51 -27.71 5.53 -0.94
C GLY A 51 -27.31 5.11 0.47
N ASP A 52 -28.15 4.34 1.16
CA ASP A 52 -27.89 3.84 2.52
C ASP A 52 -26.86 2.68 2.50
N PRO A 53 -25.63 2.88 3.01
CA PRO A 53 -24.59 1.86 3.01
C PRO A 53 -24.91 0.66 3.91
N ALA A 54 -25.73 0.84 4.95
CA ALA A 54 -26.14 -0.21 5.88
C ALA A 54 -27.17 -1.17 5.24
N ALA A 55 -28.01 -0.66 4.35
CA ALA A 55 -28.97 -1.47 3.59
C ALA A 55 -28.31 -2.26 2.44
N ARG A 56 -27.12 -1.84 1.97
CA ARG A 56 -26.42 -2.41 0.81
C ARG A 56 -24.99 -2.81 1.13
N THR A 57 -24.76 -3.38 2.31
CA THR A 57 -23.45 -3.81 2.83
C THR A 57 -22.65 -4.64 1.83
N GLY A 58 -23.27 -5.61 1.16
CA GLY A 58 -22.57 -6.43 0.15
C GLY A 58 -22.05 -5.64 -1.05
N MET A 59 -22.81 -4.65 -1.53
CA MET A 59 -22.39 -3.77 -2.62
C MET A 59 -21.32 -2.77 -2.14
N PHE A 60 -21.43 -2.28 -0.90
CA PHE A 60 -20.43 -1.41 -0.29
C PHE A 60 -19.05 -2.09 -0.29
N PHE A 61 -18.94 -3.29 0.30
CA PHE A 61 -17.67 -4.01 0.35
C PHE A 61 -17.24 -4.60 -0.98
N GLY A 62 -18.18 -5.05 -1.83
CA GLY A 62 -17.86 -5.60 -3.14
C GLY A 62 -17.11 -4.60 -4.04
N VAL A 63 -17.53 -3.33 -4.03
CA VAL A 63 -16.84 -2.27 -4.77
C VAL A 63 -15.44 -2.01 -4.18
N TRP A 64 -15.30 -1.96 -2.86
CA TRP A 64 -13.99 -1.79 -2.21
C TRP A 64 -13.03 -2.95 -2.49
N ILE A 65 -13.52 -4.19 -2.50
CA ILE A 65 -12.73 -5.37 -2.88
C ILE A 65 -12.27 -5.26 -4.33
N ALA A 66 -13.15 -4.87 -5.25
CA ALA A 66 -12.78 -4.67 -6.65
C ALA A 66 -11.70 -3.59 -6.80
N VAL A 67 -11.83 -2.46 -6.09
CA VAL A 67 -10.81 -1.40 -6.06
C VAL A 67 -9.49 -1.89 -5.50
N ALA A 68 -9.52 -2.67 -4.41
CA ALA A 68 -8.31 -3.26 -3.82
C ALA A 68 -7.61 -4.22 -4.78
N LEU A 69 -8.35 -5.08 -5.48
CA LEU A 69 -7.80 -5.99 -6.49
C LEU A 69 -7.17 -5.23 -7.65
N VAL A 70 -7.82 -4.17 -8.14
CA VAL A 70 -7.26 -3.30 -9.19
C VAL A 70 -5.99 -2.61 -8.69
N ALA A 71 -5.99 -2.09 -7.46
CA ALA A 71 -4.83 -1.44 -6.87
C ALA A 71 -3.64 -2.41 -6.71
N PHE A 72 -3.87 -3.62 -6.19
CA PHE A 72 -2.85 -4.66 -6.08
C PHE A 72 -2.34 -5.08 -7.46
N ALA A 73 -3.21 -5.22 -8.46
CA ALA A 73 -2.80 -5.54 -9.82
C ALA A 73 -1.93 -4.43 -10.43
N LEU A 74 -2.32 -3.17 -10.28
CA LEU A 74 -1.55 -2.03 -10.77
C LEU A 74 -0.16 -1.96 -10.12
N ILE A 75 -0.10 -2.04 -8.79
CA ILE A 75 1.16 -2.02 -8.04
C ILE A 75 2.01 -3.25 -8.38
N GLY A 76 1.41 -4.44 -8.47
CA GLY A 76 2.12 -5.69 -8.78
C GLY A 76 2.66 -5.73 -10.20
N ILE A 77 1.86 -5.33 -11.20
CA ILE A 77 2.30 -5.22 -12.60
C ILE A 77 3.46 -4.24 -12.71
N GLU A 78 3.38 -3.10 -12.03
CA GLU A 78 4.44 -2.09 -12.04
C GLU A 78 5.71 -2.62 -11.35
N ALA A 79 5.58 -3.30 -10.22
CA ALA A 79 6.69 -3.93 -9.52
C ALA A 79 7.39 -4.98 -10.39
N ILE A 80 6.65 -5.82 -11.11
CA ILE A 80 7.20 -6.85 -12.02
C ILE A 80 7.83 -6.20 -13.26
N ARG A 81 7.17 -5.20 -13.88
CA ARG A 81 7.72 -4.48 -15.04
C ARG A 81 9.02 -3.76 -14.67
N ARG A 82 9.08 -3.16 -13.48
CA ARG A 82 10.29 -2.58 -12.90
C ARG A 82 11.35 -3.66 -12.67
N SER A 83 10.95 -4.79 -12.09
CA SER A 83 11.69 -6.05 -11.97
C SER A 83 12.49 -6.37 -13.23
N ARG A 84 11.76 -6.48 -14.34
CA ARG A 84 12.31 -6.92 -15.63
C ARG A 84 13.14 -5.86 -16.35
N ARG A 85 12.86 -4.57 -16.13
CA ARG A 85 13.62 -3.47 -16.76
C ARG A 85 14.99 -3.29 -16.11
N LEU A 86 15.07 -3.42 -14.79
CA LEU A 86 16.30 -3.35 -14.02
C LEU A 86 16.87 -4.76 -13.87
N HIS A 87 17.78 -5.17 -14.76
CA HIS A 87 18.42 -6.50 -14.79
C HIS A 87 19.35 -6.76 -13.56
N SER A 88 18.81 -6.64 -12.36
CA SER A 88 19.45 -7.00 -11.10
C SER A 88 18.51 -7.92 -10.35
N GLY A 89 18.85 -9.21 -10.19
CA GLY A 89 18.05 -10.17 -9.40
C GLY A 89 17.78 -9.72 -7.95
N LEU A 90 18.52 -8.71 -7.47
CA LEU A 90 18.26 -8.01 -6.20
C LEU A 90 16.93 -7.25 -6.18
N ALA A 91 16.51 -6.64 -7.29
CA ALA A 91 15.24 -5.89 -7.36
C ALA A 91 14.03 -6.84 -7.30
N ASP A 92 14.11 -8.00 -7.96
CA ASP A 92 13.07 -9.05 -7.89
C ASP A 92 12.98 -9.62 -6.47
N ALA A 93 14.12 -9.89 -5.82
CA ALA A 93 14.17 -10.37 -4.44
C ALA A 93 13.58 -9.36 -3.45
N MET A 94 13.81 -8.06 -3.64
CA MET A 94 13.21 -7.01 -2.80
C MET A 94 11.70 -6.92 -2.96
N VAL A 95 11.17 -7.05 -4.18
CA VAL A 95 9.72 -7.07 -4.44
C VAL A 95 9.08 -8.30 -3.82
N TRP A 96 9.65 -9.49 -4.03
CA TRP A 96 9.15 -10.72 -3.44
C TRP A 96 9.16 -10.70 -1.92
N ASN A 97 10.24 -10.23 -1.30
CA ASN A 97 10.33 -10.11 0.16
C ASN A 97 9.29 -9.12 0.72
N ALA A 98 9.03 -8.00 0.02
CA ALA A 98 7.97 -7.07 0.42
C ALA A 98 6.57 -7.72 0.32
N ILE A 99 6.32 -8.50 -0.73
CA ILE A 99 5.08 -9.27 -0.89
C ILE A 99 4.95 -10.29 0.26
N GLU A 100 5.99 -11.07 0.55
CA GLU A 100 5.99 -12.08 1.63
C GLU A 100 5.72 -11.48 3.01
N VAL A 101 6.23 -10.27 3.28
CA VAL A 101 5.98 -9.59 4.56
C VAL A 101 4.58 -9.01 4.64
N PHE A 102 4.01 -8.54 3.52
CA PHE A 102 2.68 -7.91 3.50
C PHE A 102 1.54 -8.93 3.36
N LEU A 103 1.78 -10.06 2.68
CA LEU A 103 0.77 -11.08 2.38
C LEU A 103 0.08 -11.66 3.63
N PRO A 104 0.77 -11.92 4.77
CA PRO A 104 0.11 -12.35 5.99
C PRO A 104 -0.89 -11.32 6.53
N ALA A 105 -0.56 -10.03 6.48
CA ALA A 105 -1.44 -8.96 6.95
C ALA A 105 -2.67 -8.81 6.03
N ALA A 106 -2.46 -8.85 4.72
CA ALA A 106 -3.54 -8.83 3.73
C ALA A 106 -4.46 -10.06 3.85
N GLY A 107 -3.87 -11.25 4.01
CA GLY A 107 -4.58 -12.50 4.21
C GLY A 107 -5.40 -12.50 5.50
N ALA A 108 -4.83 -12.03 6.62
CA ALA A 108 -5.56 -11.85 7.87
C ALA A 108 -6.74 -10.89 7.72
N GLY A 109 -6.57 -9.79 6.97
CA GLY A 109 -7.65 -8.84 6.69
C GLY A 109 -8.77 -9.44 5.86
N ALA A 110 -8.44 -10.24 4.84
CA ALA A 110 -9.44 -10.95 4.04
C ALA A 110 -10.20 -12.00 4.88
N CYS A 111 -9.49 -12.78 5.71
CA CYS A 111 -10.11 -13.73 6.62
C CYS A 111 -11.03 -13.04 7.64
N LEU A 112 -10.61 -11.92 8.23
CA LEU A 112 -11.44 -11.12 9.14
C LEU A 112 -12.69 -10.59 8.43
N ALA A 113 -12.56 -10.09 7.21
CA ALA A 113 -13.70 -9.64 6.41
C ALA A 113 -14.70 -10.77 6.17
N LEU A 114 -14.24 -11.97 5.80
CA LEU A 114 -15.10 -13.14 5.59
C LEU A 114 -15.77 -13.61 6.89
N VAL A 115 -15.01 -13.70 7.98
CA VAL A 115 -15.52 -14.18 9.28
C VAL A 115 -16.54 -13.20 9.85
N ILE A 116 -16.24 -11.90 9.86
CA ILE A 116 -17.18 -10.90 10.37
C ILE A 116 -18.43 -10.84 9.49
N ALA A 117 -18.28 -10.85 8.16
CA ALA A 117 -19.43 -10.82 7.26
C ALA A 117 -20.36 -12.03 7.43
N GLN A 118 -19.84 -13.22 7.79
CA GLN A 118 -20.67 -14.41 7.96
C GLN A 118 -21.15 -14.69 9.37
N PHE A 119 -20.31 -14.45 10.38
CA PHE A 119 -20.59 -14.84 11.75
C PHE A 119 -20.97 -13.67 12.66
N ALA A 120 -20.67 -12.43 12.26
CA ALA A 120 -20.98 -11.22 13.04
C ALA A 120 -21.35 -10.04 12.12
N PRO A 121 -22.42 -10.14 11.32
CA PRO A 121 -22.79 -9.11 10.33
C PRO A 121 -23.06 -7.73 10.97
N ASP A 122 -23.46 -7.71 12.25
CA ASP A 122 -23.68 -6.48 13.02
C ASP A 122 -22.37 -5.72 13.34
N GLU A 123 -21.21 -6.37 13.24
CA GLU A 123 -19.89 -5.80 13.55
C GLU A 123 -19.10 -5.41 12.29
N VAL A 124 -19.74 -5.47 11.12
CA VAL A 124 -19.13 -5.13 9.82
C VAL A 124 -18.65 -3.68 9.74
N TRP A 125 -19.20 -2.78 10.57
CA TRP A 125 -18.75 -1.39 10.69
C TRP A 125 -17.27 -1.26 11.11
N MET A 126 -16.69 -2.29 11.73
CA MET A 126 -15.28 -2.30 12.14
C MET A 126 -14.31 -2.56 10.99
N LEU A 127 -14.77 -3.18 9.90
CA LEU A 127 -13.90 -3.66 8.80
C LEU A 127 -13.03 -2.56 8.18
N PRO A 128 -13.53 -1.36 7.86
CA PRO A 128 -12.71 -0.26 7.36
C PRO A 128 -11.52 0.09 8.25
N GLY A 129 -11.73 0.13 9.58
CA GLY A 129 -10.70 0.48 10.54
C GLY A 129 -9.71 -0.67 10.78
N LEU A 130 -10.20 -1.89 10.92
CA LEU A 130 -9.36 -3.09 11.06
C LEU A 130 -8.45 -3.28 9.84
N TRP A 131 -8.98 -3.07 8.64
CA TRP A 131 -8.20 -3.14 7.41
C TRP A 131 -7.04 -2.13 7.41
N GLN A 132 -7.30 -0.88 7.81
CA GLN A 132 -6.27 0.15 7.90
C GLN A 132 -5.20 -0.17 8.94
N VAL A 133 -5.59 -0.70 10.10
CA VAL A 133 -4.66 -1.17 11.13
C VAL A 133 -3.74 -2.26 10.56
N LEU A 134 -4.29 -3.24 9.85
CA LEU A 134 -3.50 -4.31 9.24
C LEU A 134 -2.57 -3.81 8.13
N VAL A 135 -3.01 -2.87 7.30
CA VAL A 135 -2.16 -2.21 6.31
C VAL A 135 -0.99 -1.49 7.00
N GLY A 136 -1.26 -0.74 8.07
CA GLY A 136 -0.24 -0.08 8.87
C GLY A 136 0.77 -1.07 9.47
N LEU A 137 0.29 -2.17 10.06
CA LEU A 137 1.15 -3.24 10.59
C LEU A 137 1.98 -3.93 9.49
N GLY A 138 1.41 -4.17 8.30
CA GLY A 138 2.15 -4.71 7.17
C GLY A 138 3.28 -3.78 6.70
N LEU A 139 3.04 -2.47 6.69
CA LEU A 139 4.06 -1.47 6.39
C LEU A 139 5.15 -1.42 7.48
N PHE A 140 4.77 -1.52 8.75
CA PHE A 140 5.73 -1.60 9.86
C PHE A 140 6.55 -2.88 9.85
N ALA A 141 5.94 -4.03 9.54
CA ALA A 141 6.67 -5.29 9.38
C ALA A 141 7.71 -5.18 8.26
N SER A 142 7.40 -4.42 7.21
CA SER A 142 8.29 -4.12 6.08
C SER A 142 9.36 -3.06 6.39
N SER A 143 9.41 -2.51 7.61
CA SER A 143 10.33 -1.43 8.02
C SER A 143 11.82 -1.74 7.86
N ARG A 144 12.19 -3.04 7.84
CA ARG A 144 13.57 -3.48 7.64
C ARG A 144 14.02 -3.42 6.18
N ILE A 145 13.06 -3.36 5.25
CA ILE A 145 13.27 -3.39 3.80
C ILE A 145 12.98 -2.01 3.19
N LEU A 146 12.02 -1.28 3.76
CA LEU A 146 11.55 0.01 3.25
C LEU A 146 12.28 1.21 3.88
N PRO A 147 12.39 2.34 3.15
CA PRO A 147 12.95 3.58 3.69
C PRO A 147 12.20 4.06 4.94
N ARG A 148 12.92 4.70 5.87
CA ARG A 148 12.33 5.28 7.10
C ARG A 148 11.15 6.21 6.82
N ALA A 149 11.16 6.91 5.70
CA ALA A 149 10.05 7.76 5.28
C ALA A 149 8.71 7.00 5.16
N VAL A 150 8.73 5.73 4.74
CA VAL A 150 7.52 4.90 4.58
C VAL A 150 6.92 4.49 5.94
N GLN A 151 7.71 4.49 7.01
CA GLN A 151 7.21 4.20 8.36
C GLN A 151 6.18 5.24 8.82
N GLY A 152 6.31 6.50 8.39
CA GLY A 152 5.31 7.54 8.64
C GLY A 152 3.95 7.22 8.00
N VAL A 153 3.96 6.63 6.80
CA VAL A 153 2.74 6.15 6.13
C VAL A 153 2.12 4.97 6.88
N GLY A 154 2.95 4.04 7.39
CA GLY A 154 2.49 2.96 8.26
C GLY A 154 1.82 3.46 9.54
N ALA A 155 2.43 4.45 10.21
CA ALA A 155 1.87 5.11 11.38
C ALA A 155 0.53 5.80 11.07
N TRP A 156 0.45 6.48 9.93
CA TRP A 156 -0.78 7.11 9.45
C TRP A 156 -1.91 6.10 9.31
N TYR A 157 -1.70 4.99 8.60
CA TYR A 157 -2.75 3.97 8.44
C TYR A 157 -3.16 3.34 9.77
N LEU A 158 -2.22 3.10 10.67
CA LEU A 158 -2.53 2.60 12.02
C LEU A 158 -3.41 3.59 12.79
N LEU A 159 -3.01 4.85 12.87
CA LEU A 159 -3.74 5.89 13.60
C LEU A 159 -5.09 6.18 12.96
N ALA A 160 -5.17 6.25 11.63
CA ALA A 160 -6.42 6.45 10.90
C ALA A 160 -7.37 5.27 11.12
N GLY A 161 -6.87 4.02 11.10
CA GLY A 161 -7.68 2.84 11.39
C GLY A 161 -8.25 2.86 12.81
N LEU A 162 -7.44 3.20 13.81
CA LEU A 162 -7.89 3.36 15.20
C LEU A 162 -8.89 4.51 15.36
N ALA A 163 -8.66 5.65 14.69
CA ALA A 163 -9.57 6.78 14.70
C ALA A 163 -10.92 6.44 14.04
N VAL A 164 -10.91 5.72 12.92
CA VAL A 164 -12.12 5.22 12.26
C VAL A 164 -12.89 4.28 13.19
N LEU A 165 -12.22 3.36 13.89
CA LEU A 165 -12.87 2.50 14.88
C LEU A 165 -13.50 3.32 16.01
N ALA A 166 -12.78 4.31 16.55
CA ALA A 166 -13.28 5.14 17.64
C ALA A 166 -14.49 5.99 17.23
N ILE A 167 -14.44 6.63 16.06
CA ILE A 167 -15.51 7.51 15.56
C ILE A 167 -16.72 6.70 15.12
N SER A 168 -16.51 5.58 14.41
CA SER A 168 -17.61 4.73 13.94
C SER A 168 -18.27 3.92 15.05
N ALA A 169 -17.63 3.75 16.22
CA ALA A 169 -18.20 3.00 17.34
C ALA A 169 -19.50 3.63 17.88
N GLU A 170 -19.65 4.95 17.82
CA GLU A 170 -20.85 5.64 18.34
C GLU A 170 -22.09 5.37 17.50
N THR A 171 -21.94 5.35 16.17
CA THR A 171 -23.05 5.27 15.22
C THR A 171 -23.19 3.90 14.57
N ARG A 172 -22.14 3.06 14.65
CA ARG A 172 -21.97 1.81 13.88
C ARG A 172 -22.27 1.99 12.38
N ALA A 173 -22.16 3.22 11.88
CA ALA A 173 -22.54 3.57 10.53
C ALA A 173 -21.37 3.36 9.56
N LEU A 174 -21.66 2.71 8.44
CA LEU A 174 -20.73 2.58 7.32
C LEU A 174 -20.72 3.89 6.52
N SER A 175 -19.55 4.51 6.43
CA SER A 175 -19.35 5.72 5.62
C SER A 175 -18.25 5.48 4.59
N PRO A 176 -18.46 5.79 3.30
CA PRO A 176 -17.43 5.64 2.27
C PRO A 176 -16.13 6.42 2.59
N TRP A 177 -16.26 7.51 3.33
CA TRP A 177 -15.15 8.39 3.69
C TRP A 177 -14.18 7.79 4.71
N THR A 178 -14.63 6.81 5.50
CA THR A 178 -13.76 6.14 6.48
C THR A 178 -12.67 5.31 5.81
N MET A 179 -12.88 4.89 4.57
CA MET A 179 -11.84 4.27 3.74
C MET A 179 -11.24 5.29 2.75
N GLY A 180 -12.07 6.08 2.08
CA GLY A 180 -11.61 7.00 1.03
C GLY A 180 -10.54 7.99 1.49
N LEU A 181 -10.77 8.70 2.61
CA LEU A 181 -9.85 9.73 3.07
C LEU A 181 -8.50 9.16 3.54
N PRO A 182 -8.46 8.13 4.43
CA PRO A 182 -7.18 7.57 4.87
C PRO A 182 -6.35 7.00 3.73
N PHE A 183 -6.99 6.32 2.76
CA PHE A 183 -6.30 5.77 1.59
C PHE A 183 -5.80 6.86 0.66
N LEU A 184 -6.60 7.90 0.38
CA LEU A 184 -6.13 9.03 -0.44
C LEU A 184 -4.88 9.67 0.17
N VAL A 185 -4.94 10.02 1.46
CA VAL A 185 -3.82 10.66 2.16
C VAL A 185 -2.60 9.74 2.20
N GLY A 186 -2.79 8.47 2.55
CA GLY A 186 -1.70 7.50 2.65
C GLY A 186 -1.03 7.20 1.32
N GLN A 187 -1.81 7.04 0.24
CA GLN A 187 -1.27 6.80 -1.11
C GLN A 187 -0.60 8.05 -1.69
N VAL A 188 -1.15 9.26 -1.50
CA VAL A 188 -0.50 10.51 -1.92
C VAL A 188 0.81 10.72 -1.18
N TRP A 189 0.85 10.46 0.13
CA TRP A 189 2.08 10.55 0.90
C TRP A 189 3.12 9.53 0.41
N LEU A 190 2.72 8.28 0.18
CA LEU A 190 3.61 7.26 -0.37
C LEU A 190 4.12 7.65 -1.76
N ALA A 191 3.26 8.19 -2.63
CA ALA A 191 3.64 8.70 -3.94
C ALA A 191 4.62 9.87 -3.84
N CYS A 192 4.42 10.79 -2.89
CA CYS A 192 5.33 11.90 -2.63
C CYS A 192 6.72 11.41 -2.18
N ILE A 193 6.78 10.43 -1.28
CA ILE A 193 8.05 9.80 -0.87
C ILE A 193 8.77 9.19 -2.08
N LEU A 194 8.04 8.47 -2.93
CA LEU A 194 8.59 7.88 -4.15
C LEU A 194 9.04 8.94 -5.17
N HIS A 195 8.32 10.07 -5.26
CA HIS A 195 8.67 11.17 -6.16
C HIS A 195 9.89 11.95 -5.65
N HIS A 196 9.97 12.27 -4.36
CA HIS A 196 11.12 12.98 -3.80
C HIS A 196 12.37 12.10 -3.78
N GLY A 197 12.22 10.81 -3.52
CA GLY A 197 13.32 9.84 -3.66
C GLY A 197 13.85 9.76 -5.10
N ALA A 198 13.00 10.04 -6.10
CA ALA A 198 13.43 10.16 -7.49
C ALA A 198 14.16 11.48 -7.77
N ARG A 199 13.66 12.61 -7.25
CA ARG A 199 14.20 13.96 -7.53
C ARG A 199 15.54 14.25 -6.87
N ALA A 200 15.76 13.79 -5.64
CA ALA A 200 17.03 14.02 -4.94
C ALA A 200 18.24 13.45 -5.70
N PHE A 201 18.01 12.52 -6.62
CA PHE A 201 19.03 11.98 -7.52
C PHE A 201 19.32 12.90 -8.72
N ASP A 202 18.30 13.60 -9.26
CA ASP A 202 18.46 14.49 -10.41
C ASP A 202 19.21 15.79 -10.05
N ASP A 203 19.12 16.25 -8.79
CA ASP A 203 19.79 17.47 -8.31
C ASP A 203 21.28 17.25 -7.96
N ASP A 204 21.72 15.99 -7.81
CA ASP A 204 23.12 15.61 -7.53
C ASP A 204 23.95 15.32 -8.82
N LEU A 205 23.38 15.56 -10.01
CA LEU A 205 24.01 15.42 -11.34
C LEU A 205 24.36 16.78 -11.97
#